data_AF-A0A2B7GSW5-F1
#
_entry.id   AF-A0A2B7GSW5-F1
#
_cell.length_a   1.000
_cell.length_b   1.000
_cell.length_c   1.000
_cell.angle_alpha   90.00
_cell.angle_beta   90.00
_cell.angle_gamma   90.00
#
_symmetry.space_group_name_H-M   'P 1'
#
loop_
_entity.id
_entity.type
_entity.pdbx_description
1 polymer ?
#
loop_
_entity_poly.entity_id
_entity_poly.type
_entity_poly.pdbx_seq_one_letter_code
_entity_poly.pdbx_strand_id
1 'polypeptide(L)'
;MNRRTFLAVGGTAAIGGVAGCLGGGDGYATNTVNGIDVPLAPVKDVYEWYEDDEARIVDSRGRAQYDALRIADAVFSPAPNGTADDPVEEWSTDTQIVTYCRCPHHLSSQRAAALIDAGYEDTYAIDEGLDGWVNNDYPVAGSNVQAQRQRYEISGTTGSQYAGQDVMLEQVGVDRREAAPIADDGSYTLQLYFAGSTDSRFEVKAPDYTTEGTLAELTSDTVTA
;
A
#
# COMPACT_ATOMS: atom_id res chain seq x y z
N MET A 1 -10.03 -32.58 72.61
CA MET A 1 -9.09 -31.70 71.86
C MET A 1 -9.37 -31.86 70.37
N ASN A 2 -10.01 -30.88 69.73
CA ASN A 2 -9.56 -30.32 68.45
C ASN A 2 -10.50 -29.20 68.02
N ARG A 3 -10.00 -27.98 68.11
CA ARG A 3 -10.57 -26.78 67.49
C ARG A 3 -9.65 -26.42 66.33
N ARG A 4 -10.22 -26.13 65.16
CA ARG A 4 -10.15 -24.83 64.46
C ARG A 4 -10.37 -25.00 62.96
N THR A 5 -11.51 -24.50 62.52
CA THR A 5 -11.74 -23.93 61.20
C THR A 5 -10.88 -22.68 61.03
N PHE A 6 -10.21 -22.52 59.88
CA PHE A 6 -9.93 -21.21 59.29
C PHE A 6 -9.97 -21.32 57.76
N LEU A 7 -10.81 -20.46 57.17
CA LEU A 7 -10.83 -20.11 55.75
C LEU A 7 -9.57 -19.31 55.40
N ALA A 8 -8.96 -19.65 54.27
CA ALA A 8 -8.05 -18.76 53.56
C ALA A 8 -8.54 -18.63 52.11
N VAL A 9 -9.19 -17.50 51.83
CA VAL A 9 -9.33 -16.92 50.50
C VAL A 9 -8.02 -16.19 50.21
N GLY A 10 -7.39 -16.46 49.08
CA GLY A 10 -6.19 -15.76 48.63
C GLY A 10 -5.80 -16.25 47.25
N GLY A 11 -6.07 -15.44 46.23
CA GLY A 11 -5.94 -15.80 44.83
C GLY A 11 -4.50 -15.95 44.34
N THR A 12 -4.38 -16.66 43.22
CA THR A 12 -3.40 -16.41 42.16
C THR A 12 -3.91 -17.15 40.94
N ALA A 13 -4.60 -16.42 40.06
CA ALA A 13 -4.79 -16.89 38.70
C ALA A 13 -3.41 -16.83 38.04
N ALA A 14 -2.75 -17.97 37.92
CA ALA A 14 -1.64 -18.12 37.00
C ALA A 14 -2.23 -18.12 35.59
N ILE A 15 -2.42 -16.92 35.03
CA ILE A 15 -2.55 -16.74 33.59
C ILE A 15 -1.14 -17.01 33.07
N GLY A 16 -0.90 -18.26 32.68
CA GLY A 16 0.29 -18.63 31.92
C GLY A 16 0.28 -17.81 30.64
N GLY A 17 1.28 -16.94 30.50
CA GLY A 17 1.48 -16.14 29.31
C GLY A 17 1.60 -17.05 28.09
N VAL A 18 0.68 -16.87 27.15
CA VAL A 18 0.96 -17.17 25.75
C VAL A 18 1.88 -16.04 25.29
N ALA A 19 3.19 -16.25 25.49
CA ALA A 19 4.20 -15.51 24.78
C ALA A 19 4.01 -15.81 23.28
N GLY A 20 3.91 -14.74 22.48
CA GLY A 20 3.65 -14.79 21.06
C GLY A 20 4.60 -15.73 20.34
N CYS A 21 4.03 -16.64 19.57
CA CYS A 21 4.77 -17.38 18.57
C CYS A 21 5.11 -16.43 17.44
N LEU A 22 6.40 -16.35 17.17
CA LEU A 22 7.03 -15.87 15.95
C LEU A 22 6.43 -16.61 14.73
N GLY A 23 6.11 -15.87 13.66
CA GLY A 23 5.99 -16.34 12.28
C GLY A 23 4.83 -17.31 11.95
N GLY A 24 3.87 -16.84 11.15
CA GLY A 24 2.89 -17.71 10.50
C GLY A 24 1.58 -16.99 10.18
N GLY A 25 1.46 -16.47 8.96
CA GLY A 25 0.32 -15.71 8.44
C GLY A 25 -0.99 -16.49 8.29
N ASP A 26 -1.68 -16.74 9.40
CA ASP A 26 -3.05 -17.26 9.42
C ASP A 26 -4.00 -16.23 10.07
N GLY A 27 -4.23 -15.06 9.45
CA GLY A 27 -5.16 -14.09 10.06
C GLY A 27 -5.56 -12.86 9.27
N TYR A 28 -4.75 -12.41 8.30
CA TYR A 28 -5.07 -11.22 7.52
C TYR A 28 -5.95 -11.54 6.30
N ALA A 29 -6.78 -10.57 5.91
CA ALA A 29 -7.43 -10.61 4.61
C ALA A 29 -6.37 -10.59 3.51
N THR A 30 -6.67 -11.22 2.37
CA THR A 30 -5.75 -11.24 1.23
C THR A 30 -6.35 -10.54 0.02
N ASN A 31 -5.46 -9.98 -0.81
CA ASN A 31 -5.77 -9.50 -2.15
C ASN A 31 -5.03 -10.38 -3.17
N THR A 32 -5.76 -11.03 -4.07
CA THR A 32 -5.16 -11.90 -5.09
C THR A 32 -4.71 -11.09 -6.30
N VAL A 33 -3.42 -11.12 -6.62
CA VAL A 33 -2.85 -10.49 -7.82
C VAL A 33 -2.12 -11.55 -8.63
N ASN A 34 -2.51 -11.74 -9.89
CA ASN A 34 -1.91 -12.75 -10.79
C ASN A 34 -1.89 -14.18 -10.20
N GLY A 35 -2.88 -14.52 -9.36
CA GLY A 35 -2.96 -15.82 -8.68
C GLY A 35 -2.11 -15.95 -7.42
N ILE A 36 -1.46 -14.87 -6.99
CA ILE A 36 -0.70 -14.78 -5.73
C ILE A 36 -1.56 -14.05 -4.70
N ASP A 37 -1.78 -14.69 -3.55
CA ASP A 37 -2.51 -14.09 -2.43
C ASP A 37 -1.56 -13.22 -1.60
N VAL A 38 -1.80 -11.91 -1.61
CA VAL A 38 -1.01 -10.94 -0.84
C VAL A 38 -1.73 -10.66 0.48
N PRO A 39 -1.11 -10.91 1.64
CA PRO A 39 -1.70 -10.57 2.93
C PRO A 39 -1.71 -9.05 3.15
N LEU A 40 -2.86 -8.53 3.57
CA LEU A 40 -3.09 -7.11 3.87
C LEU A 40 -2.92 -6.87 5.37
N ALA A 41 -1.75 -6.39 5.77
CA ALA A 41 -1.44 -6.09 7.15
C ALA A 41 -2.05 -4.74 7.57
N PRO A 42 -2.79 -4.66 8.68
CA PRO A 42 -3.27 -3.39 9.21
C PRO A 42 -2.11 -2.45 9.54
N VAL A 43 -2.27 -1.17 9.26
CA VAL A 43 -1.22 -0.15 9.45
C VAL A 43 -0.70 -0.09 10.88
N LYS A 44 -1.55 -0.42 11.85
CA LYS A 44 -1.17 -0.48 13.26
C LYS A 44 -0.15 -1.60 13.54
N ASP A 45 -0.40 -2.80 13.01
CA ASP A 45 0.50 -3.95 13.20
C ASP A 45 1.84 -3.67 12.49
N VAL A 46 1.77 -3.06 11.30
CA VAL A 46 2.96 -2.62 10.55
C VAL A 46 3.76 -1.56 11.32
N TYR A 47 3.09 -0.65 12.02
CA TYR A 47 3.76 0.35 12.85
C TYR A 47 4.46 -0.30 14.05
N GLU A 48 3.86 -1.31 14.69
CA GLU A 48 4.51 -2.09 15.74
C GLU A 48 5.80 -2.76 15.20
N TRP A 49 5.74 -3.41 14.02
CA TRP A 49 6.95 -3.97 13.37
C TRP A 49 7.99 -2.92 12.99
N TYR A 50 7.56 -1.71 12.63
CA TYR A 50 8.46 -0.60 12.32
C TYR A 50 9.19 -0.10 13.57
N GLU A 51 8.49 0.04 14.71
CA GLU A 51 9.09 0.49 15.97
C GLU A 51 10.13 -0.50 16.50
N ASP A 52 9.92 -1.79 16.25
CA ASP A 52 10.81 -2.87 16.71
C ASP A 52 11.92 -3.25 15.70
N ASP A 53 12.03 -2.54 14.56
CA ASP A 53 12.95 -2.85 13.43
C ASP A 53 12.79 -4.29 12.89
N GLU A 54 11.56 -4.81 12.94
CA GLU A 54 11.22 -6.18 12.51
C GLU A 54 10.84 -6.24 11.02
N ALA A 55 10.47 -5.11 10.40
CA ALA A 55 10.06 -5.06 9.00
C ALA A 55 10.86 -4.05 8.16
N ARG A 56 11.11 -4.42 6.90
CA ARG A 56 11.63 -3.50 5.88
C ARG A 56 10.49 -2.93 5.05
N ILE A 57 10.40 -1.60 5.01
CA ILE A 57 9.30 -0.88 4.36
C ILE A 57 9.66 -0.53 2.91
N VAL A 58 8.73 -0.78 1.99
CA VAL A 58 8.89 -0.62 0.54
C VAL A 58 7.83 0.32 -0.03
N ASP A 59 8.27 1.40 -0.68
CA ASP A 59 7.39 2.31 -1.43
C ASP A 59 7.22 1.84 -2.87
N SER A 60 6.00 1.48 -3.25
CA SER A 60 5.67 0.92 -4.56
C SER A 60 5.20 1.96 -5.59
N ARG A 61 5.23 3.26 -5.26
CA ARG A 61 4.76 4.35 -6.13
C ARG A 61 5.85 4.81 -7.11
N GLY A 62 5.59 5.87 -7.88
CA GLY A 62 6.59 6.50 -8.75
C GLY A 62 7.61 7.34 -7.95
N ARG A 63 8.79 7.59 -8.54
CA ARG A 63 9.92 8.26 -7.86
C ARG A 63 9.56 9.63 -7.31
N ALA A 64 8.79 10.43 -8.04
CA ALA A 64 8.38 11.76 -7.60
C ALA A 64 7.46 11.71 -6.37
N GLN A 65 6.67 10.64 -6.21
CA GLN A 65 5.84 10.43 -5.02
C GLN A 65 6.72 10.06 -3.81
N TYR A 66 7.67 9.14 -3.98
CA TYR A 66 8.64 8.73 -2.96
C TYR A 66 9.50 9.89 -2.44
N ASP A 67 9.99 10.76 -3.34
CA ASP A 67 10.82 11.91 -2.97
C ASP A 67 10.03 12.99 -2.22
N ALA A 68 8.75 13.16 -2.54
CA ALA A 68 7.91 14.18 -1.96
C ALA A 68 7.47 13.84 -0.53
N LEU A 69 7.01 12.60 -0.32
CA LEU A 69 6.52 12.10 0.98
C LEU A 69 6.50 10.58 0.94
N ARG A 70 7.15 9.95 1.91
CA ARG A 70 7.22 8.49 2.11
C ARG A 70 7.17 8.16 3.60
N ILE A 71 6.92 6.90 3.93
CA ILE A 71 7.20 6.37 5.27
C ILE A 71 8.71 6.57 5.55
N ALA A 72 9.06 6.95 6.78
CA ALA A 72 10.46 7.07 7.17
C ALA A 72 11.20 5.73 6.94
N ASP A 73 12.45 5.79 6.50
CA ASP A 73 13.32 4.63 6.23
C ASP A 73 12.85 3.66 5.12
N ALA A 74 11.70 3.92 4.49
CA ALA A 74 11.24 3.14 3.35
C ALA A 74 12.22 3.25 2.16
N VAL A 75 12.44 2.13 1.47
CA VAL A 75 13.21 2.10 0.21
C VAL A 75 12.29 2.24 -1.00
N PHE A 76 12.84 2.74 -2.11
CA PHE A 76 12.11 2.88 -3.37
C PHE A 76 12.17 1.57 -4.16
N SER A 77 11.03 0.90 -4.32
CA SER A 77 10.89 -0.30 -5.16
C SER A 77 9.52 -0.27 -5.86
N PRO A 78 9.42 0.42 -7.01
CA PRO A 78 8.17 0.73 -7.67
C PRO A 78 7.48 -0.53 -8.21
N ALA A 79 6.15 -0.58 -8.17
CA ALA A 79 5.39 -1.69 -8.77
C ALA A 79 5.51 -1.78 -10.32
N PRO A 80 5.21 -2.93 -10.93
CA PRO A 80 5.17 -4.24 -10.28
C PRO A 80 6.59 -4.78 -9.99
N ASN A 81 7.58 -4.38 -10.79
CA ASN A 81 8.84 -5.13 -10.92
C ASN A 81 10.04 -4.52 -10.20
N GLY A 82 9.87 -3.40 -9.50
CA GLY A 82 11.00 -2.68 -8.92
C GLY A 82 11.81 -1.90 -9.95
N THR A 83 13.08 -1.66 -9.63
CA THR A 83 14.05 -1.03 -10.55
C THR A 83 15.11 -2.04 -11.03
N ALA A 84 15.99 -1.64 -11.94
CA ALA A 84 17.10 -2.49 -12.37
C ALA A 84 18.17 -2.70 -11.27
N ASP A 85 18.29 -1.76 -10.33
CA ASP A 85 19.19 -1.81 -9.18
C ASP A 85 18.34 -1.72 -7.89
N ASP A 86 17.37 -2.62 -7.76
CA ASP A 86 16.37 -2.53 -6.70
C ASP A 86 16.96 -2.85 -5.32
N PRO A 87 16.82 -1.95 -4.31
CA PRO A 87 17.38 -2.19 -2.97
C PRO A 87 16.86 -3.46 -2.29
N VAL A 88 15.68 -3.96 -2.68
CA VAL A 88 15.10 -5.18 -2.11
C VAL A 88 15.90 -6.43 -2.49
N GLU A 89 16.61 -6.41 -3.62
CA GLU A 89 17.44 -7.55 -4.08
C GLU A 89 18.64 -7.83 -3.17
N GLU A 90 19.02 -6.88 -2.31
CA GLU A 90 20.09 -7.08 -1.32
C GLU A 90 19.62 -7.81 -0.05
N TRP A 91 18.31 -7.96 0.14
CA TRP A 91 17.73 -8.58 1.33
C TRP A 91 17.59 -10.09 1.17
N SER A 92 17.61 -10.81 2.29
CA SER A 92 17.32 -12.25 2.29
C SER A 92 15.83 -12.52 2.07
N THR A 93 15.50 -13.67 1.50
CA THR A 93 14.10 -14.04 1.19
C THR A 93 13.23 -14.32 2.42
N ASP A 94 13.84 -14.51 3.59
CA ASP A 94 13.18 -14.58 4.91
C ASP A 94 13.06 -13.20 5.59
N THR A 95 13.44 -12.11 4.91
CA THR A 95 13.21 -10.76 5.43
C THR A 95 11.72 -10.46 5.40
N GLN A 96 11.19 -9.95 6.52
CA GLN A 96 9.83 -9.43 6.57
C GLN A 96 9.73 -8.10 5.82
N ILE A 97 9.00 -8.10 4.71
CA ILE A 97 8.85 -6.95 3.81
C ILE A 97 7.41 -6.44 3.85
N VAL A 98 7.25 -5.13 3.96
CA VAL A 98 5.93 -4.50 3.89
C VAL A 98 5.91 -3.44 2.78
N THR A 99 5.09 -3.67 1.76
CA THR A 99 4.89 -2.73 0.65
C THR A 99 3.75 -1.77 0.94
N TYR A 100 3.83 -0.55 0.38
CA TYR A 100 2.72 0.39 0.43
C TYR A 100 2.63 1.25 -0.83
N CYS A 101 1.41 1.70 -1.12
CA CYS A 101 1.12 2.77 -2.07
C CYS A 101 0.21 3.81 -1.40
N ARG A 102 -0.33 4.76 -2.17
CA ARG A 102 -1.15 5.84 -1.58
C ARG A 102 -2.57 5.36 -1.25
N CYS A 103 -3.22 4.73 -2.23
CA CYS A 103 -4.62 4.29 -2.15
C CYS A 103 -4.69 2.76 -2.12
N PRO A 104 -5.63 2.23 -1.32
CA PRO A 104 -5.29 1.45 -0.13
C PRO A 104 -4.10 0.52 -0.39
N HIS A 105 -4.20 -0.37 -1.38
CA HIS A 105 -3.12 -1.33 -1.62
C HIS A 105 -2.99 -1.82 -3.08
N HIS A 106 -3.42 -1.08 -4.12
CA HIS A 106 -3.39 -1.63 -5.49
C HIS A 106 -1.96 -1.85 -6.03
N LEU A 107 -1.17 -0.79 -6.14
CA LEU A 107 0.24 -0.89 -6.59
C LEU A 107 1.10 -1.68 -5.59
N SER A 108 0.85 -1.53 -4.28
CA SER A 108 1.60 -2.29 -3.27
C SER A 108 1.32 -3.78 -3.34
N SER A 109 0.08 -4.20 -3.61
CA SER A 109 -0.25 -5.61 -3.83
C SER A 109 0.44 -6.15 -5.07
N GLN A 110 0.53 -5.36 -6.15
CA GLN A 110 1.29 -5.78 -7.35
C GLN A 110 2.77 -6.00 -7.05
N ARG A 111 3.39 -5.09 -6.29
CA ARG A 111 4.80 -5.26 -5.89
C ARG A 111 4.99 -6.43 -4.94
N ALA A 112 4.12 -6.58 -3.94
CA ALA A 112 4.16 -7.68 -2.99
C ALA A 112 3.99 -9.03 -3.69
N ALA A 113 3.05 -9.15 -4.62
CA ALA A 113 2.85 -10.37 -5.40
C ALA A 113 4.10 -10.74 -6.21
N ALA A 114 4.76 -9.76 -6.82
CA ALA A 114 6.02 -10.00 -7.55
C ALA A 114 7.17 -10.46 -6.63
N LEU A 115 7.22 -9.96 -5.39
CA LEU A 115 8.20 -10.39 -4.38
C LEU A 115 7.89 -11.81 -3.88
N ILE A 116 6.62 -12.12 -3.61
CA ILE A 116 6.19 -13.47 -3.20
C ILE A 116 6.51 -14.48 -4.31
N ASP A 117 6.23 -14.15 -5.58
CA ASP A 117 6.56 -14.99 -6.74
C ASP A 117 8.08 -15.19 -6.90
N ALA A 118 8.88 -14.19 -6.50
CA ALA A 118 10.34 -14.26 -6.44
C ALA A 118 10.89 -15.02 -5.22
N GLY A 119 10.03 -15.47 -4.30
CA GLY A 119 10.38 -16.31 -3.15
C GLY A 119 10.56 -15.58 -1.82
N TYR A 120 10.19 -14.30 -1.71
CA TYR A 120 10.18 -13.60 -0.41
C TYR A 120 8.99 -14.06 0.43
N GLU A 121 9.27 -14.81 1.50
CA GLU A 121 8.28 -15.60 2.23
C GLU A 121 7.37 -14.74 3.13
N ASP A 122 7.94 -13.70 3.75
CA ASP A 122 7.28 -12.83 4.72
C ASP A 122 6.94 -11.46 4.11
N THR A 123 6.13 -11.45 3.04
CA THR A 123 5.77 -10.22 2.31
C THR A 123 4.31 -9.83 2.50
N TYR A 124 4.08 -8.56 2.88
CA TYR A 124 2.76 -7.99 3.16
C TYR A 124 2.56 -6.68 2.39
N ALA A 125 1.30 -6.26 2.21
CA ALA A 125 0.96 -4.89 1.84
C ALA A 125 0.22 -4.21 3.00
N ILE A 126 0.46 -2.91 3.23
CA ILE A 126 -0.35 -2.13 4.18
C ILE A 126 -1.77 -2.01 3.64
N ASP A 127 -2.77 -2.46 4.40
CA ASP A 127 -4.19 -2.41 4.00
C ASP A 127 -4.65 -0.96 3.74
N GLU A 128 -4.39 -0.06 4.67
CA GLU A 128 -4.83 1.34 4.59
C GLU A 128 -3.91 2.24 3.74
N GLY A 129 -2.79 1.69 3.26
CA GLY A 129 -1.77 2.43 2.52
C GLY A 129 -1.11 3.58 3.30
N LEU A 130 -0.43 4.48 2.56
CA LEU A 130 0.25 5.63 3.14
C LEU A 130 -0.71 6.64 3.78
N ASP A 131 -1.97 6.72 3.32
CA ASP A 131 -2.97 7.56 3.97
C ASP A 131 -3.24 7.10 5.40
N GLY A 132 -3.41 5.79 5.62
CA GLY A 132 -3.53 5.22 6.97
C GLY A 132 -2.33 5.57 7.85
N TRP A 133 -1.12 5.47 7.31
CA TRP A 133 0.10 5.80 8.04
C TRP A 133 0.16 7.27 8.46
N VAL A 134 -0.11 8.18 7.52
CA VAL A 134 -0.08 9.63 7.77
C VAL A 134 -1.20 10.05 8.73
N ASN A 135 -2.39 9.48 8.62
CA ASN A 135 -3.52 9.81 9.47
C ASN A 135 -3.34 9.39 10.94
N ASN A 136 -2.42 8.46 11.20
CA ASN A 136 -2.03 8.06 12.55
C ASN A 136 -0.80 8.82 13.08
N ASP A 137 -0.35 9.87 12.38
CA ASP A 137 0.82 10.68 12.74
C ASP A 137 2.14 9.86 12.85
N TYR A 138 2.24 8.74 12.13
CA TYR A 138 3.43 7.90 12.12
C TYR A 138 4.59 8.54 11.31
N PRO A 139 5.86 8.15 11.57
CA PRO A 139 7.04 8.81 11.00
C PRO A 139 7.07 8.83 9.47
N VAL A 140 7.30 10.01 8.90
CA VAL A 140 7.43 10.21 7.45
C VAL A 140 8.67 11.01 7.09
N ALA A 141 9.16 10.80 5.88
CA ALA A 141 10.28 11.54 5.30
C ALA A 141 9.93 12.09 3.91
N GLY A 142 10.69 13.07 3.43
CA GLY A 142 10.53 13.62 2.09
C GLY A 142 10.83 15.10 1.98
N SER A 143 10.91 15.58 0.75
CA SER A 143 11.16 16.99 0.42
C SER A 143 9.95 17.89 0.66
N ASN A 144 8.75 17.32 0.76
CA ASN A 144 7.50 18.07 0.80
C ASN A 144 6.46 17.44 1.74
N VAL A 145 6.90 17.04 2.94
CA VAL A 145 6.04 16.37 3.93
C VAL A 145 4.86 17.23 4.38
N GLN A 146 5.06 18.55 4.52
CA GLN A 146 4.06 19.51 4.98
C GLN A 146 3.09 20.01 3.89
N ALA A 147 3.23 19.56 2.64
CA ALA A 147 2.33 19.99 1.58
C ALA A 147 0.90 19.52 1.83
N GLN A 148 -0.02 20.47 1.68
CA GLN A 148 -1.45 20.17 1.58
C GLN A 148 -1.74 19.58 0.21
N ARG A 149 -2.05 18.28 0.18
CA ARG A 149 -2.42 17.56 -1.04
C ARG A 149 -3.93 17.53 -1.16
N GLN A 150 -4.43 17.97 -2.30
CA GLN A 150 -5.84 17.80 -2.66
C GLN A 150 -6.04 16.40 -3.24
N ARG A 151 -7.19 15.78 -2.93
CA ARG A 151 -7.62 14.55 -3.58
C ARG A 151 -8.39 14.90 -4.84
N TYR A 152 -7.99 14.32 -5.96
CA TYR A 152 -8.70 14.37 -7.23
C TYR A 152 -9.22 12.97 -7.54
N GLU A 153 -10.46 12.91 -8.02
CA GLU A 153 -11.08 11.67 -8.53
C GLU A 153 -11.36 11.86 -10.01
N ILE A 154 -10.81 10.96 -10.82
CA ILE A 154 -10.98 10.94 -12.27
C ILE A 154 -11.80 9.70 -12.60
N SER A 155 -13.06 9.92 -12.93
CA SER A 155 -13.98 8.86 -13.35
C SER A 155 -13.86 8.63 -14.84
N GLY A 156 -13.88 7.39 -15.28
CA GLY A 156 -13.93 7.07 -16.69
C GLY A 156 -14.57 5.73 -16.99
N THR A 157 -14.71 5.45 -18.28
CA THR A 157 -15.21 4.16 -18.77
C THR A 157 -14.36 3.67 -19.94
N THR A 158 -14.28 2.35 -20.07
CA THR A 158 -13.70 1.60 -21.19
C THR A 158 -14.61 0.40 -21.51
N GLY A 159 -14.26 -0.43 -22.49
CA GLY A 159 -14.99 -1.66 -22.76
C GLY A 159 -14.98 -2.64 -21.58
N SER A 160 -16.14 -3.22 -21.24
CA SER A 160 -16.25 -4.21 -20.15
C SER A 160 -15.44 -5.49 -20.37
N GLN A 161 -15.01 -5.76 -21.61
CA GLN A 161 -14.05 -6.84 -21.89
C GLN A 161 -12.69 -6.66 -21.20
N TYR A 162 -12.40 -5.46 -20.68
CA TYR A 162 -11.18 -5.14 -19.95
C TYR A 162 -11.34 -5.21 -18.42
N ALA A 163 -12.48 -5.70 -17.91
CA ALA A 163 -12.69 -5.89 -16.48
C ALA A 163 -11.51 -6.64 -15.82
N GLY A 164 -11.07 -6.14 -14.67
CA GLY A 164 -9.92 -6.62 -13.92
C GLY A 164 -8.54 -6.18 -14.45
N GLN A 165 -8.47 -5.53 -15.63
CA GLN A 165 -7.25 -4.86 -16.06
C GLN A 165 -7.13 -3.48 -15.40
N ASP A 166 -5.95 -2.86 -15.52
CA ASP A 166 -5.68 -1.56 -14.93
C ASP A 166 -5.88 -0.41 -15.92
N VAL A 167 -6.38 0.71 -15.39
CA VAL A 167 -6.17 2.04 -15.97
C VAL A 167 -5.06 2.73 -15.20
N MET A 168 -4.15 3.37 -15.93
CA MET A 168 -3.06 4.14 -15.35
C MET A 168 -3.34 5.64 -15.48
N LEU A 169 -3.04 6.39 -14.42
CA LEU A 169 -2.86 7.83 -14.47
C LEU A 169 -1.36 8.13 -14.36
N GLU A 170 -0.78 8.81 -15.34
CA GLU A 170 0.63 9.18 -15.32
C GLU A 170 0.81 10.68 -15.47
N GLN A 171 1.71 11.29 -14.71
CA GLN A 171 2.03 12.71 -14.91
C GLN A 171 3.01 12.86 -16.08
N VAL A 172 2.70 13.74 -17.03
CA VAL A 172 3.55 13.96 -18.20
C VAL A 172 4.91 14.52 -17.76
N GLY A 173 5.98 13.83 -18.17
CA GLY A 173 7.36 14.24 -17.91
C GLY A 173 7.84 14.06 -16.47
N VAL A 174 7.07 13.38 -15.62
CA VAL A 174 7.40 13.14 -14.21
C VAL A 174 7.08 11.69 -13.86
N ASP A 175 7.99 11.00 -13.17
CA ASP A 175 7.72 9.65 -12.66
C ASP A 175 6.77 9.69 -11.45
N ARG A 176 5.49 9.88 -11.75
CA ARG A 176 4.35 9.81 -10.85
C ARG A 176 3.27 9.03 -11.55
N ARG A 177 2.69 8.08 -10.83
CA ARG A 177 1.57 7.30 -11.34
C ARG A 177 0.60 6.86 -10.26
N GLU A 178 -0.63 6.64 -10.68
CA GLU A 178 -1.70 6.00 -9.91
C GLU A 178 -2.35 4.94 -10.80
N ALA A 179 -2.98 3.94 -10.21
CA ALA A 179 -3.63 2.86 -10.93
C ALA A 179 -4.97 2.54 -10.29
N ALA A 180 -5.94 2.12 -11.10
CA ALA A 180 -7.23 1.63 -10.65
C ALA A 180 -7.68 0.44 -11.50
N PRO A 181 -8.28 -0.59 -10.90
CA PRO A 181 -8.87 -1.69 -11.65
C PRO A 181 -10.12 -1.22 -12.40
N ILE A 182 -10.38 -1.84 -13.55
CA ILE A 182 -11.60 -1.70 -14.33
C ILE A 182 -12.66 -2.63 -13.74
N ALA A 183 -13.84 -2.10 -13.42
CA ALA A 183 -14.98 -2.86 -12.92
C ALA A 183 -15.63 -3.71 -14.02
N ASP A 184 -16.52 -4.63 -13.62
CA ASP A 184 -17.22 -5.54 -14.55
C ASP A 184 -18.05 -4.83 -15.63
N ASP A 185 -18.49 -3.59 -15.36
CA ASP A 185 -19.23 -2.76 -16.30
C ASP A 185 -18.34 -1.85 -17.17
N GLY A 186 -17.02 -1.93 -17.01
CA GLY A 186 -16.04 -1.10 -17.71
C GLY A 186 -15.77 0.25 -17.05
N SER A 187 -16.42 0.58 -15.93
CA SER A 187 -16.13 1.81 -15.19
C SER A 187 -14.84 1.72 -14.37
N TYR A 188 -14.21 2.85 -14.11
CA TYR A 188 -13.07 2.96 -13.21
C TYR A 188 -13.03 4.35 -12.54
N THR A 189 -12.36 4.42 -11.39
CA THR A 189 -12.10 5.68 -10.68
C THR A 189 -10.64 5.74 -10.25
N LEU A 190 -9.89 6.63 -10.88
CA LEU A 190 -8.51 6.95 -10.49
C LEU A 190 -8.51 7.96 -9.35
N GLN A 191 -7.67 7.73 -8.34
CA GLN A 191 -7.52 8.62 -7.20
C GLN A 191 -6.10 9.19 -7.16
N LEU A 192 -6.00 10.52 -7.15
CA LEU A 192 -4.72 11.22 -7.11
C LEU A 192 -4.66 12.17 -5.92
N TYR A 193 -3.61 12.05 -5.11
CA TYR A 193 -3.25 13.05 -4.11
C TYR A 193 -2.14 13.96 -4.63
N PHE A 194 -2.46 15.23 -4.86
CA PHE A 194 -1.57 16.15 -5.54
C PHE A 194 -1.51 17.54 -4.89
N ALA A 195 -0.30 18.07 -4.81
CA ALA A 195 0.00 19.42 -4.31
C ALA A 195 0.81 20.25 -5.34
N GLY A 196 0.92 19.76 -6.59
CA GLY A 196 1.62 20.47 -7.66
C GLY A 196 0.71 21.43 -8.42
N SER A 197 1.23 22.03 -9.49
CA SER A 197 0.47 22.96 -10.32
C SER A 197 -0.73 22.27 -10.98
N THR A 198 -1.90 22.89 -10.94
CA THR A 198 -3.10 22.43 -11.65
C THR A 198 -2.94 22.47 -13.17
N ASP A 199 -1.96 23.20 -13.68
CA ASP A 199 -1.59 23.22 -15.11
C ASP A 199 -0.75 21.99 -15.51
N SER A 200 -0.35 21.15 -14.55
CA SER A 200 0.34 19.89 -14.84
C SER A 200 -0.56 19.00 -15.70
N ARG A 201 0.07 18.36 -16.69
CA ARG A 201 -0.59 17.46 -17.63
C ARG A 201 -0.48 16.02 -17.13
N PHE A 202 -1.54 15.25 -17.33
CA PHE A 202 -1.63 13.85 -16.97
C PHE A 202 -2.20 13.06 -18.15
N GLU A 203 -1.71 11.84 -18.33
CA GLU A 203 -2.25 10.86 -19.26
C GLU A 203 -3.07 9.84 -18.49
N VAL A 204 -4.32 9.64 -18.92
CA VAL A 204 -5.13 8.48 -18.55
C VAL A 204 -4.94 7.43 -19.63
N LYS A 205 -4.40 6.28 -19.27
CA LYS A 205 -4.11 5.17 -20.18
C LYS A 205 -5.02 3.99 -19.82
N ALA A 206 -6.08 3.84 -20.59
CA ALA A 206 -6.93 2.67 -20.57
C ALA A 206 -6.47 1.66 -21.65
N PRO A 207 -6.94 0.40 -21.61
CA PRO A 207 -6.51 -0.61 -22.57
C PRO A 207 -6.80 -0.28 -24.05
N ASP A 208 -7.83 0.51 -24.32
CA ASP A 208 -8.29 0.88 -25.67
C ASP A 208 -8.14 2.36 -26.03
N TYR A 209 -7.71 3.22 -25.12
CA TYR A 209 -7.44 4.63 -25.41
C TYR A 209 -6.40 5.27 -24.48
N THR A 210 -5.91 6.44 -24.90
CA THR A 210 -5.10 7.32 -24.06
C THR A 210 -5.59 8.75 -24.22
N THR A 211 -5.85 9.42 -23.09
CA THR A 211 -6.34 10.80 -23.05
C THR A 211 -5.42 11.64 -22.18
N GLU A 212 -4.89 12.73 -22.72
CA GLU A 212 -4.03 13.66 -21.99
C GLU A 212 -4.79 14.94 -21.61
N GLY A 213 -4.79 15.29 -20.33
CA GLY A 213 -5.53 16.42 -19.78
C GLY A 213 -4.84 17.08 -18.59
N THR A 214 -5.23 18.31 -18.28
CA THR A 214 -5.03 18.89 -16.95
C THR A 214 -5.97 18.23 -15.95
N LEU A 215 -5.75 18.42 -14.64
CA LEU A 215 -6.69 17.92 -13.65
C LEU A 215 -8.08 18.54 -13.79
N ALA A 216 -8.16 19.82 -14.16
CA ALA A 216 -9.44 20.47 -14.40
C ALA A 216 -10.23 19.78 -15.54
N GLU A 217 -9.55 19.43 -16.64
CA GLU A 217 -10.17 18.73 -17.77
C GLU A 217 -10.53 17.28 -17.45
N LEU A 218 -9.64 16.54 -16.78
CA LEU A 218 -9.86 15.12 -16.47
C LEU A 218 -10.90 14.89 -15.37
N THR A 219 -11.18 15.90 -14.54
CA THR A 219 -12.16 15.81 -13.47
C THR A 219 -13.50 16.48 -13.80
N SER A 220 -13.61 17.17 -14.94
CA SER A 220 -14.86 17.87 -15.30
C SER A 220 -15.96 16.90 -15.74
N ASP A 221 -15.59 15.80 -16.40
CA ASP A 221 -16.48 14.84 -17.02
C ASP A 221 -15.90 13.41 -16.96
N THR A 222 -16.71 12.43 -17.37
CA THR A 222 -16.25 11.04 -17.51
C THR A 222 -15.26 10.91 -18.66
N VAL A 223 -14.07 10.40 -18.35
CA VAL A 223 -13.04 10.11 -19.36
C VAL A 223 -13.45 8.90 -20.20
N THR A 224 -13.39 9.05 -21.51
CA THR A 224 -13.72 8.02 -22.52
C THR A 224 -12.77 8.13 -23.71
N ALA A 225 -12.86 7.18 -24.65
CA ALA A 225 -12.11 7.17 -25.91
C ALA A 225 -12.46 8.34 -26.86
#